data_AF-A0A358ADE6-F1
#
_entry.id   AF-A0A358ADE6-F1
#
_cell.length_a   1.000
_cell.length_b   1.000
_cell.length_c   1.000
_cell.angle_alpha   90.00
_cell.angle_beta   90.00
_cell.angle_gamma   90.00
#
_symmetry.space_group_name_H-M   'P 1'
#
loop_
_entity.id
_entity.type
_entity.pdbx_description
1 polymer ?
#
loop_
_entity_poly.entity_id
_entity_poly.type
_entity_poly.pdbx_seq_one_letter_code
_entity_poly.pdbx_strand_id
1 'polypeptide(L)'
;TIAVTTTDSNGLYTFNNVTSSQDYYIKISTSTLPSTSTRGVSSMDQTKIGRHLVGLETFSSVYKKIAADVNWSGGISSMDQTKIGRFIVGIETSPISGVWQFYSSDTTPTTTVSDSNYYRTVSTARFLNNPSTNQSNQDFTAIKMGDVNGSWTNP
;
A
#
# COMPACT_ATOMS: atom_id res chain seq x y z
N THR A 1 11.62 -20.90 10.57
CA THR A 1 11.45 -20.06 11.79
C THR A 1 11.12 -18.65 11.37
N ILE A 2 10.29 -17.94 12.13
CA ILE A 2 9.98 -16.52 11.84
C ILE A 2 10.99 -15.65 12.60
N ALA A 3 11.73 -14.83 11.88
CA ALA A 3 12.56 -13.76 12.45
C ALA A 3 11.80 -12.43 12.34
N VAL A 4 11.99 -11.54 13.31
CA VAL A 4 11.38 -10.20 13.31
C VAL A 4 12.44 -9.14 13.58
N THR A 5 12.26 -7.98 12.96
CA THR A 5 13.06 -6.77 13.17
C THR A 5 12.15 -5.56 12.99
N THR A 6 12.60 -4.36 13.37
CA THR A 6 11.84 -3.12 13.22
C THR A 6 12.66 -2.12 12.44
N THR A 7 12.00 -1.35 11.57
CA THR A 7 12.65 -0.27 10.82
C THR A 7 13.12 0.83 11.77
N ASP A 8 14.28 1.40 11.48
CA ASP A 8 14.78 2.58 12.18
C ASP A 8 14.05 3.87 11.75
N SER A 9 14.51 5.02 12.24
CA SER A 9 13.94 6.34 11.89
C SER A 9 14.10 6.72 10.43
N ASN A 10 15.00 6.05 9.69
CA ASN A 10 15.23 6.26 8.27
C ASN A 10 14.47 5.23 7.42
N GLY A 11 13.68 4.33 8.04
CA GLY A 11 12.97 3.25 7.34
C GLY A 11 13.83 2.04 7.00
N LEU A 12 15.08 1.98 7.48
CA LEU A 12 16.00 0.88 7.20
C LEU A 12 15.76 -0.27 8.17
N TYR A 13 15.88 -1.51 7.67
CA TYR A 13 15.82 -2.72 8.48
C TYR A 13 16.94 -3.67 8.10
N THR A 14 17.31 -4.58 9.01
CA THR A 14 18.34 -5.59 8.76
C THR A 14 18.01 -6.88 9.48
N PHE A 15 18.17 -7.99 8.76
CA PHE A 15 18.18 -9.33 9.32
C PHE A 15 19.62 -9.86 9.27
N ASN A 16 20.21 -10.09 10.44
CA ASN A 16 21.56 -10.62 10.56
C ASN A 16 21.55 -12.15 10.68
N ASN A 17 22.66 -12.80 10.29
CA ASN A 17 22.86 -14.24 10.42
C ASN A 17 21.75 -15.08 9.77
N VAL A 18 21.24 -14.62 8.62
CA VAL A 18 20.28 -15.36 7.81
C VAL A 18 20.98 -16.57 7.19
N THR A 19 20.43 -17.78 7.40
CA THR A 19 21.01 -19.02 6.88
C THR A 19 21.07 -18.99 5.35
N SER A 20 22.25 -19.23 4.77
CA SER A 20 22.40 -19.29 3.33
C SER A 20 21.66 -20.46 2.70
N SER A 21 21.35 -20.36 1.40
CA SER A 21 20.77 -21.46 0.61
C SER A 21 19.42 -21.96 1.12
N GLN A 22 18.59 -21.04 1.61
CA GLN A 22 17.17 -21.27 1.92
C GLN A 22 16.31 -20.16 1.31
N ASP A 23 15.06 -20.47 1.00
CA ASP A 23 14.11 -19.48 0.52
C ASP A 23 13.54 -18.64 1.66
N TYR A 24 13.41 -17.33 1.42
CA TYR A 24 12.84 -16.40 2.40
C TYR A 24 11.72 -15.56 1.81
N TYR A 25 10.71 -15.30 2.64
CA TYR A 25 9.70 -14.29 2.41
C TYR A 25 9.85 -13.18 3.45
N ILE A 26 10.10 -11.95 2.99
CA ILE A 26 10.07 -10.76 3.86
C ILE A 26 8.68 -10.13 3.71
N LYS A 27 8.06 -9.79 4.84
CA LYS A 27 6.76 -9.13 4.91
C LYS A 27 6.81 -8.01 5.94
N ILE A 28 6.11 -6.92 5.66
CA ILE A 28 5.89 -5.87 6.64
C ILE A 28 4.67 -6.20 7.48
N SER A 29 4.80 -6.02 8.79
CA SER A 29 3.68 -6.04 9.72
C SER A 29 3.65 -4.72 10.49
N THR A 30 2.48 -4.12 10.61
CA THR A 30 2.31 -2.81 11.23
C THR A 30 1.69 -2.94 12.62
N SER A 31 2.52 -2.88 13.65
CA SER A 31 2.05 -2.74 15.03
C SER A 31 2.01 -1.29 15.51
N THR A 32 2.77 -0.39 14.87
CA THR A 32 3.00 0.98 15.34
C THR A 32 2.35 2.07 14.48
N LEU A 33 1.90 1.75 13.26
CA LEU A 33 1.22 2.75 12.43
C LEU A 33 -0.23 2.94 12.88
N PRO A 34 -0.74 4.19 12.94
CA PRO A 34 -2.11 4.44 13.36
C PRO A 34 -3.11 3.73 12.47
N SER A 35 -3.87 2.79 13.05
CA SER A 35 -4.90 2.01 12.35
C SER A 35 -6.19 2.79 12.09
N THR A 36 -6.28 4.04 12.53
CA THR A 36 -7.50 4.87 12.41
C THR A 36 -7.26 6.29 11.90
N SER A 37 -6.02 6.62 11.50
CA SER A 37 -5.70 8.00 11.11
C SER A 37 -6.25 8.35 9.72
N THR A 38 -7.06 9.41 9.64
CA THR A 38 -7.57 10.01 8.40
C THR A 38 -6.60 11.02 7.77
N ARG A 39 -5.42 11.25 8.37
CA ARG A 39 -4.45 12.23 7.86
C ARG A 39 -4.11 11.94 6.40
N GLY A 40 -4.12 12.96 5.54
CA GLY A 40 -3.89 12.83 4.10
C GLY A 40 -5.08 12.27 3.32
N VAL A 41 -6.21 11.98 3.95
CA VAL A 41 -7.43 11.51 3.29
C VAL A 41 -8.52 12.57 3.45
N SER A 42 -9.10 13.00 2.33
CA SER A 42 -10.02 14.13 2.27
C SER A 42 -11.10 13.96 1.21
N SER A 43 -12.05 14.91 1.15
CA SER A 43 -13.05 14.94 0.07
C SER A 43 -12.43 15.17 -1.31
N MET A 44 -11.23 15.75 -1.38
CA MET A 44 -10.48 15.87 -2.64
C MET A 44 -10.15 14.50 -3.23
N ASP A 45 -9.86 13.51 -2.39
CA ASP A 45 -9.58 12.14 -2.83
C ASP A 45 -10.84 11.49 -3.43
N GLN A 46 -12.00 11.71 -2.80
CA GLN A 46 -13.28 11.29 -3.35
C GLN A 46 -13.54 11.94 -4.72
N THR A 47 -13.26 13.24 -4.88
CA THR A 47 -13.40 13.93 -6.17
C THR A 47 -12.48 13.33 -7.24
N LYS A 48 -11.21 13.05 -6.91
CA LYS A 48 -10.27 12.44 -7.87
C LYS A 48 -10.67 11.04 -8.29
N ILE A 49 -11.14 10.20 -7.36
CA ILE A 49 -11.69 8.88 -7.70
C ILE A 49 -12.87 9.05 -8.65
N GLY A 50 -13.80 9.99 -8.37
CA GLY A 50 -14.92 10.27 -9.25
C GLY A 50 -14.49 10.66 -10.66
N ARG A 51 -13.51 11.57 -10.78
CA ARG A 51 -12.93 12.00 -12.07
C ARG A 51 -12.27 10.85 -12.82
N HIS A 52 -11.61 9.93 -12.11
CA HIS A 52 -11.02 8.72 -12.68
C HIS A 52 -12.06 7.77 -13.26
N LEU A 53 -13.14 7.51 -12.51
CA LEU A 53 -14.22 6.63 -12.97
C LEU A 53 -14.92 7.13 -14.24
N VAL A 54 -14.98 8.45 -14.44
CA VAL A 54 -15.58 9.06 -15.65
C VAL A 54 -14.55 9.40 -16.74
N GLY A 55 -13.27 9.05 -16.56
CA GLY A 55 -12.21 9.29 -17.54
C GLY A 55 -11.74 10.74 -17.68
N LEU A 56 -12.08 11.63 -16.74
CA LEU A 56 -11.63 13.03 -16.72
C LEU A 56 -10.21 13.20 -16.14
N GLU A 57 -9.71 12.22 -15.38
CA GLU A 57 -8.36 12.19 -14.82
C GLU A 57 -7.95 10.74 -14.58
N THR A 58 -6.89 10.23 -15.19
CA THR A 58 -6.52 8.82 -15.04
C THR A 58 -5.52 8.58 -13.89
N PHE A 59 -5.73 7.50 -13.15
CA PHE A 59 -4.76 6.95 -12.21
C PHE A 59 -3.70 6.13 -12.97
N SER A 60 -2.66 6.83 -13.39
CA SER A 60 -1.53 6.28 -14.16
C SER A 60 -0.62 5.34 -13.36
N SER A 61 -0.74 5.26 -12.05
CA SER A 61 0.06 4.36 -11.20
C SER A 61 -0.83 3.34 -10.50
N VAL A 62 -0.38 2.08 -10.45
CA VAL A 62 -1.02 1.03 -9.66
C VAL A 62 -1.15 1.41 -8.18
N TYR A 63 -0.22 2.23 -7.65
CA TYR A 63 -0.29 2.68 -6.26
C TYR A 63 -1.47 3.60 -5.98
N LYS A 64 -1.86 4.44 -6.96
CA LYS A 64 -3.09 5.25 -6.84
C LYS A 64 -4.35 4.38 -6.92
N LYS A 65 -4.32 3.31 -7.73
CA LYS A 65 -5.41 2.34 -7.82
C LYS A 65 -5.61 1.57 -6.52
N ILE A 66 -4.50 1.12 -5.92
CA ILE A 66 -4.50 0.52 -4.58
C ILE A 66 -5.05 1.52 -3.57
N ALA A 67 -4.51 2.73 -3.50
CA ALA A 67 -4.98 3.75 -2.55
C ALA A 67 -6.49 4.04 -2.69
N ALA A 68 -7.04 3.95 -3.91
CA ALA A 68 -8.44 4.20 -4.18
C ALA A 68 -9.38 3.08 -3.70
N ASP A 69 -8.97 1.81 -3.73
CA ASP A 69 -9.81 0.65 -3.34
C ASP A 69 -9.78 0.45 -1.82
N VAL A 70 -10.52 1.31 -1.12
CA VAL A 70 -10.61 1.30 0.35
C VAL A 70 -11.53 0.22 0.89
N ASN A 71 -12.43 -0.31 0.04
CA ASN A 71 -13.35 -1.37 0.41
C ASN A 71 -12.78 -2.78 0.15
N TRP A 72 -11.59 -2.87 -0.45
CA TRP A 72 -10.86 -4.12 -0.75
C TRP A 72 -11.64 -5.06 -1.68
N SER A 73 -12.37 -4.49 -2.63
CA SER A 73 -13.17 -5.27 -3.59
C SER A 73 -12.36 -5.81 -4.76
N GLY A 74 -11.10 -5.36 -4.92
CA GLY A 74 -10.26 -5.69 -6.07
C GLY A 74 -10.51 -4.79 -7.28
N GLY A 75 -11.25 -3.69 -7.11
CA GLY A 75 -11.39 -2.65 -8.11
C GLY A 75 -11.90 -1.33 -7.56
N ILE A 76 -11.88 -0.30 -8.42
CA ILE A 76 -12.24 1.07 -8.05
C ILE A 76 -13.68 1.37 -8.45
N SER A 77 -14.47 1.91 -7.54
CA SER A 77 -15.88 2.22 -7.76
C SER A 77 -16.38 3.41 -6.93
N SER A 78 -17.63 3.82 -7.13
CA SER A 78 -18.27 4.85 -6.30
C SER A 78 -18.49 4.40 -4.83
N MET A 79 -18.45 3.08 -4.58
CA MET A 79 -18.49 2.55 -3.21
C MET A 79 -17.25 3.00 -2.42
N ASP A 80 -16.09 3.09 -3.06
CA ASP A 80 -14.86 3.56 -2.41
C ASP A 80 -14.97 5.02 -1.99
N GLN A 81 -15.57 5.87 -2.84
CA GLN A 81 -15.85 7.26 -2.49
C GLN A 81 -16.75 7.34 -1.24
N THR A 82 -17.78 6.50 -1.17
CA THR A 82 -18.69 6.46 -0.01
C THR A 82 -17.96 6.03 1.27
N LYS A 83 -17.09 5.02 1.16
CA LYS A 83 -16.30 4.49 2.28
C LYS A 83 -15.27 5.50 2.78
N ILE A 84 -14.57 6.19 1.88
CA ILE A 84 -13.71 7.32 2.25
C ILE A 84 -14.50 8.39 3.01
N GLY A 85 -15.67 8.78 2.50
CA GLY A 85 -16.52 9.78 3.16
C GLY A 85 -16.87 9.38 4.59
N ARG A 86 -17.33 8.13 4.80
CA ARG A 86 -17.66 7.57 6.12
C ARG A 86 -16.45 7.50 7.05
N PHE A 87 -15.27 7.18 6.52
CA PHE A 87 -14.02 7.16 7.28
C PHE A 87 -13.61 8.56 7.74
N ILE A 88 -13.65 9.57 6.86
CA ILE A 88 -13.31 10.96 7.20
C ILE A 88 -14.22 11.51 8.30
N VAL A 89 -15.52 11.22 8.26
CA VAL A 89 -16.49 11.71 9.27
C VAL A 89 -16.56 10.84 10.53
N GLY A 90 -15.74 9.78 10.62
CA GLY A 90 -15.67 8.91 11.80
C GLY A 90 -16.82 7.92 11.97
N ILE A 91 -17.67 7.74 10.95
CA ILE A 91 -18.70 6.68 10.95
C ILE A 91 -18.02 5.31 10.83
N GLU A 92 -16.94 5.23 10.04
CA GLU A 92 -16.05 4.07 9.99
C GLU A 92 -14.72 4.46 10.63
N THR A 93 -14.20 3.63 11.53
CA THR A 93 -12.93 3.91 12.23
C THR A 93 -11.71 3.56 11.40
N SER A 94 -11.87 2.67 10.42
CA SER A 94 -10.84 2.27 9.46
C SER A 94 -11.52 1.77 8.17
N PRO A 95 -10.89 1.96 7.01
CA PRO A 95 -11.22 1.22 5.80
C PRO A 95 -11.14 -0.30 6.01
N ILE A 96 -11.86 -1.05 5.17
CA ILE A 96 -11.78 -2.53 5.14
C ILE A 96 -10.39 -2.99 4.70
N SER A 97 -9.79 -2.24 3.77
CA SER A 97 -8.40 -2.42 3.37
C SER A 97 -7.38 -2.12 4.48
N GLY A 98 -7.81 -1.63 5.65
CA GLY A 98 -6.92 -1.02 6.61
C GLY A 98 -6.42 0.35 6.15
N VAL A 99 -5.67 1.03 7.02
CA VAL A 99 -5.20 2.40 6.74
C VAL A 99 -3.92 2.43 5.89
N TRP A 100 -3.12 1.37 5.97
CA TRP A 100 -1.83 1.26 5.31
C TRP A 100 -1.68 -0.09 4.65
N GLN A 101 -1.15 -0.08 3.43
CA GLN A 101 -0.75 -1.28 2.72
C GLN A 101 0.72 -1.19 2.32
N PHE A 102 1.38 -2.35 2.26
CA PHE A 102 2.81 -2.45 1.98
C PHE A 102 3.03 -3.41 0.84
N TYR A 103 3.75 -2.93 -0.16
CA TYR A 103 4.09 -3.71 -1.34
C TYR A 103 5.59 -3.65 -1.59
N SER A 104 6.13 -4.73 -2.12
CA SER A 104 7.46 -4.76 -2.71
C SER A 104 7.66 -3.60 -3.69
N SER A 105 8.79 -2.90 -3.61
CA SER A 105 9.17 -1.87 -4.58
C SER A 105 9.74 -2.41 -5.92
N ASP A 106 9.82 -3.74 -6.11
CA ASP A 106 10.23 -4.33 -7.41
C ASP A 106 9.16 -4.15 -8.49
N THR A 107 7.95 -3.80 -8.07
CA THR A 107 6.84 -3.69 -8.97
C THR A 107 6.99 -2.41 -9.75
N THR A 108 7.26 -2.51 -11.05
CA THR A 108 7.13 -1.36 -11.94
C THR A 108 5.66 -0.92 -11.89
N PRO A 109 5.36 0.33 -11.49
CA PRO A 109 3.99 0.83 -11.52
C PRO A 109 3.57 0.92 -12.99
N THR A 110 3.01 -0.15 -13.54
CA THR A 110 2.63 -0.16 -14.94
C THR A 110 1.42 0.76 -15.11
N THR A 111 1.47 1.59 -16.14
CA THR A 111 0.39 2.53 -16.47
C THR A 111 -0.82 1.84 -17.09
N THR A 112 -0.66 0.56 -17.48
CA THR A 112 -1.65 -0.26 -18.21
C THR A 112 -2.47 -1.19 -17.32
N VAL A 113 -2.32 -1.13 -15.98
CA VAL A 113 -3.12 -1.96 -15.08
C VAL A 113 -4.59 -1.53 -15.15
N SER A 114 -5.49 -2.46 -15.38
CA SER A 114 -6.93 -2.18 -15.36
C SER A 114 -7.39 -1.76 -13.95
N ASP A 115 -8.52 -1.07 -13.84
CA ASP A 115 -9.10 -0.73 -12.53
C ASP A 115 -9.58 -1.97 -11.77
N SER A 116 -9.74 -3.10 -12.45
CA SER A 116 -10.01 -4.40 -11.84
C SER A 116 -8.74 -5.23 -11.74
N ASN A 117 -8.65 -6.07 -10.70
CA ASN A 117 -7.55 -7.02 -10.51
C ASN A 117 -6.15 -6.38 -10.46
N TYR A 118 -6.08 -5.09 -10.09
CA TYR A 118 -4.82 -4.35 -10.05
C TYR A 118 -3.82 -4.98 -9.07
N TYR A 119 -4.32 -5.62 -8.00
CA TYR A 119 -3.51 -6.28 -6.98
C TYR A 119 -2.69 -7.46 -7.52
N ARG A 120 -3.02 -8.00 -8.70
CA ARG A 120 -2.26 -9.09 -9.32
C ARG A 120 -0.90 -8.66 -9.86
N THR A 121 -0.68 -7.36 -10.03
CA THR A 121 0.59 -6.86 -10.55
C THR A 121 1.57 -6.52 -9.45
N VAL A 122 1.14 -6.44 -8.18
CA VAL A 122 1.96 -6.07 -7.02
C VAL A 122 2.10 -7.25 -6.04
N SER A 123 3.20 -7.28 -5.28
CA SER A 123 3.42 -8.30 -4.23
C SER A 123 3.49 -7.65 -2.86
N THR A 124 2.82 -8.22 -1.85
CA THR A 124 2.93 -7.79 -0.44
C THR A 124 4.14 -8.38 0.28
N ALA A 125 4.93 -9.20 -0.43
CA ALA A 125 6.12 -9.85 0.10
C ALA A 125 7.30 -9.72 -0.86
N ARG A 126 8.51 -9.70 -0.29
CA ARG A 126 9.75 -9.95 -1.02
C ARG A 126 10.06 -11.43 -0.97
N PHE A 127 10.37 -12.02 -2.11
CA PHE A 127 10.87 -13.37 -2.19
C PHE A 127 12.37 -13.34 -2.47
N LEU A 128 13.15 -13.99 -1.61
CA LEU A 128 14.58 -14.21 -1.81
C LEU A 128 14.79 -15.70 -2.08
N ASN A 129 15.24 -16.01 -3.29
CA ASN A 129 15.57 -17.37 -3.69
C ASN A 129 16.98 -17.72 -3.22
N ASN A 130 17.09 -18.57 -2.21
CA ASN A 130 18.35 -19.15 -1.72
C ASN A 130 19.56 -18.17 -1.67
N PRO A 131 19.46 -17.01 -1.00
CA PRO A 131 20.52 -16.01 -1.03
C PRO A 131 21.81 -16.57 -0.40
N SER A 132 22.94 -16.31 -1.06
CA SER A 132 24.30 -16.70 -0.62
C SER A 132 25.18 -15.50 -0.27
N THR A 133 24.69 -14.28 -0.50
CA THR A 133 25.34 -13.01 -0.20
C THR A 133 24.34 -12.03 0.41
N ASN A 134 24.85 -10.93 0.98
CA ASN A 134 24.00 -9.86 1.50
C ASN A 134 23.09 -9.32 0.39
N GLN A 135 21.78 -9.23 0.70
CA GLN A 135 20.77 -8.70 -0.21
C GLN A 135 20.45 -7.27 0.18
N SER A 136 20.74 -6.32 -0.72
CA SER A 136 20.32 -4.91 -0.61
C SER A 136 19.09 -4.63 -1.47
N ASN A 137 18.51 -3.42 -1.39
CA ASN A 137 17.35 -2.98 -2.17
C ASN A 137 16.09 -3.85 -1.97
N GLN A 138 15.93 -4.40 -0.77
CA GLN A 138 14.76 -5.17 -0.38
C GLN A 138 13.65 -4.25 0.14
N ASP A 139 13.38 -3.18 -0.60
CA ASP A 139 12.56 -2.07 -0.09
C ASP A 139 11.07 -2.35 -0.23
N PHE A 140 10.26 -1.65 0.55
CA PHE A 140 8.81 -1.70 0.46
C PHE A 140 8.27 -0.29 0.25
N THR A 141 7.22 -0.19 -0.55
CA THR A 141 6.42 1.00 -0.74
C THR A 141 5.22 0.94 0.20
N ALA A 142 5.11 1.94 1.08
CA ALA A 142 3.93 2.15 1.89
C ALA A 142 2.88 2.94 1.10
N ILE A 143 1.63 2.49 1.13
CA ILE A 143 0.50 3.12 0.46
C ILE A 143 -0.52 3.51 1.52
N LYS A 144 -0.81 4.81 1.59
CA LYS A 144 -1.85 5.36 2.45
C LYS A 144 -3.20 5.13 1.79
N MET A 145 -4.02 4.25 2.36
CA MET A 145 -5.33 3.94 1.79
C MET A 145 -6.25 5.16 1.90
N GLY A 146 -6.94 5.49 0.81
CA GLY A 146 -7.78 6.67 0.65
C GLY A 146 -7.05 7.94 0.19
N ASP A 147 -5.72 7.99 0.22
CA ASP A 147 -4.94 9.15 -0.23
C ASP A 147 -4.47 8.96 -1.67
N VAL A 148 -5.33 9.33 -2.62
CA VAL A 148 -5.03 9.20 -4.07
C VAL A 148 -4.34 10.43 -4.62
N ASN A 149 -4.37 11.54 -3.87
CA ASN A 149 -3.73 12.80 -4.26
C ASN A 149 -2.29 12.95 -3.71
N GLY A 150 -1.85 12.07 -2.79
CA GLY A 150 -0.51 12.06 -2.21
C GLY A 150 -0.29 13.18 -1.19
N SER A 151 -1.34 13.59 -0.48
CA SER A 151 -1.28 14.70 0.50
C SER A 151 -0.78 14.27 1.88
N TRP A 152 -0.70 12.97 2.16
CA TRP A 152 -0.07 12.49 3.37
C TRP A 152 1.42 12.82 3.37
N THR A 153 1.88 13.36 4.51
CA THR A 153 3.29 13.62 4.78
C THR A 153 3.65 13.04 6.14
N ASN A 154 4.91 12.64 6.33
CA ASN A 154 5.43 12.27 7.65
C ASN A 154 5.42 13.54 8.54
N PRO A 155 5.05 13.45 9.84
CA PRO A 155 5.16 14.60 10.73
C PRO A 155 6.62 14.98 10.97
#